data_AF-A0A8D8PAH6-F1
#
_entry.id   AF-A0A8D8PAH6-F1
#
_cell.length_a   1.000
_cell.length_b   1.000
_cell.length_c   1.000
_cell.angle_alpha   90.00
_cell.angle_beta   90.00
_cell.angle_gamma   90.00
#
_symmetry.space_group_name_H-M   'P 1'
#
loop_
_entity.id
_entity.type
_entity.pdbx_description
1 polymer ?
#
loop_
_entity_poly.entity_id
_entity_poly.type
_entity_poly.pdbx_seq_one_letter_code
_entity_poly.pdbx_strand_id
1 'polypeptide(L)'
;MSRLFSSGSVLGASGATSTATRMASNFRKVTHCIFDMDGLLLDTEKLYTEVTQSIADPYGKTFTWEIKQSVMGLQRDPAAAAIVKALDLPMTPEEYVQVSTEKINQLMSNAQLMPGIPTFLGARFG
;
A
#
# COMPACT_ATOMS: atom_id res chain seq x y z
N MET A 1 -29.10 6.21 64.88
CA MET A 1 -29.22 4.78 65.21
C MET A 1 -28.15 3.99 64.49
N SER A 2 -27.66 2.97 65.18
CA SER A 2 -26.47 2.15 64.93
C SER A 2 -26.69 0.93 64.03
N ARG A 3 -25.65 0.61 63.25
CA ARG A 3 -25.18 -0.72 62.75
C ARG A 3 -26.07 -1.51 61.77
N LEU A 4 -25.48 -2.00 60.67
CA LEU A 4 -24.94 -3.37 60.59
C LEU A 4 -24.14 -3.57 59.28
N PHE A 5 -22.88 -3.99 59.42
CA PHE A 5 -22.16 -4.73 58.38
C PHE A 5 -22.72 -6.16 58.35
N SER A 6 -22.89 -6.74 57.16
CA SER A 6 -22.90 -8.20 56.99
C SER A 6 -22.10 -8.54 55.74
N SER A 7 -20.91 -9.07 55.97
CA SER A 7 -20.10 -9.82 55.01
C SER A 7 -20.85 -11.06 54.53
N GLY A 8 -20.72 -11.38 53.25
CA GLY A 8 -21.19 -12.65 52.69
C GLY A 8 -20.71 -12.83 51.26
N SER A 9 -19.50 -13.37 51.10
CA SER A 9 -19.08 -14.03 49.86
C SER A 9 -19.76 -15.39 49.77
N VAL A 10 -20.34 -15.73 48.61
CA VAL A 10 -20.45 -17.12 48.15
C VAL A 10 -20.50 -17.17 46.61
N LEU A 11 -19.83 -18.19 46.10
CA LEU A 11 -19.50 -18.50 44.71
C LEU A 11 -20.71 -18.80 43.80
N GLY A 12 -20.54 -18.56 42.49
CA GLY A 12 -20.77 -19.63 41.51
C GLY A 12 -21.76 -19.36 40.37
N ALA A 13 -21.21 -19.39 39.14
CA ALA A 13 -21.82 -19.86 37.87
C ALA A 13 -23.02 -19.06 37.30
N SER A 14 -23.23 -18.90 36.00
CA SER A 14 -22.53 -19.28 34.77
C SER A 14 -23.42 -18.78 33.63
N GLY A 15 -22.82 -18.25 32.56
CA GLY A 15 -23.40 -18.36 31.23
C GLY A 15 -24.09 -17.12 30.68
N ALA A 16 -23.30 -16.24 30.03
CA ALA A 16 -23.72 -15.51 28.82
C ALA A 16 -22.54 -14.70 28.25
N THR A 17 -21.40 -15.32 27.93
CA THR A 17 -20.33 -14.57 27.23
C THR A 17 -19.36 -15.48 26.48
N SER A 18 -19.79 -16.19 25.43
CA SER A 18 -18.82 -16.91 24.59
C SER A 18 -19.34 -17.28 23.20
N THR A 19 -19.74 -16.29 22.40
CA THR A 19 -19.97 -16.54 20.96
C THR A 19 -19.35 -15.48 20.04
N ALA A 20 -19.09 -14.26 20.53
CA ALA A 20 -18.45 -13.22 19.72
C ALA A 20 -16.92 -13.36 19.60
N THR A 21 -16.25 -14.00 20.57
CA THR A 21 -14.78 -14.08 20.63
C THR A 21 -14.18 -15.12 19.67
N ARG A 22 -14.98 -16.05 19.15
CA ARG A 22 -14.46 -17.26 18.47
C ARG A 22 -14.32 -17.16 16.95
N MET A 23 -14.36 -15.95 16.38
CA MET A 23 -13.92 -15.71 14.99
C MET A 23 -12.52 -15.09 14.89
N ALA A 24 -11.89 -14.76 16.02
CA ALA A 24 -10.52 -14.27 16.04
C ALA A 24 -9.51 -15.42 15.92
N SER A 25 -9.06 -15.61 14.68
CA SER A 25 -7.73 -16.05 14.26
C SER A 25 -7.23 -17.44 14.67
N ASN A 26 -7.46 -18.43 13.78
CA ASN A 26 -6.57 -19.58 13.62
C ASN A 26 -5.35 -19.21 12.72
N PHE A 27 -4.67 -18.11 13.01
CA PHE A 27 -3.42 -17.78 12.29
C PHE A 27 -2.26 -18.56 12.91
N ARG A 28 -1.49 -19.26 12.08
CA ARG A 28 -0.28 -19.96 12.53
C ARG A 28 0.76 -18.94 12.96
N LYS A 29 1.63 -19.31 13.91
CA LYS A 29 2.76 -18.49 14.32
C LYS A 29 3.66 -18.23 13.10
N VAL A 30 3.79 -16.96 12.73
CA VAL A 30 4.67 -16.48 11.67
C VAL A 30 6.00 -16.07 12.30
N THR A 31 7.12 -16.47 11.69
CA THR A 31 8.47 -16.11 12.16
C THR A 31 9.19 -15.11 11.24
N HIS A 32 8.72 -14.96 10.00
CA HIS A 32 9.32 -14.10 8.98
C HIS A 32 8.23 -13.48 8.10
N CYS A 33 8.42 -12.22 7.71
CA CYS A 33 7.57 -11.49 6.78
C CYS A 33 8.41 -11.01 5.60
N ILE A 34 7.87 -11.12 4.39
CA ILE A 34 8.46 -10.51 3.19
C ILE A 34 7.58 -9.30 2.85
N PHE A 35 8.20 -8.14 2.74
CA PHE A 35 7.52 -6.89 2.41
C PHE A 35 7.79 -6.55 0.96
N ASP A 36 6.71 -6.17 0.26
CA ASP A 36 6.85 -5.51 -1.02
C ASP A 36 7.45 -4.11 -0.82
N MET A 37 8.16 -3.58 -1.82
CA MET A 37 8.80 -2.28 -1.74
C MET A 37 7.85 -1.18 -2.23
N ASP A 38 7.24 -1.40 -3.38
CA ASP A 38 6.48 -0.40 -4.11
C ASP A 38 5.06 -0.27 -3.54
N GLY A 39 4.64 0.95 -3.23
CA GLY A 39 3.31 1.21 -2.67
C GLY A 39 3.09 0.64 -1.26
N LEU A 40 4.14 0.13 -0.61
CA LEU A 40 4.12 -0.34 0.77
C LEU A 40 5.23 0.29 1.63
N LEU A 41 6.50 0.18 1.20
CA LEU A 41 7.62 0.78 1.93
C LEU A 41 7.88 2.21 1.44
N LEU A 42 7.76 2.44 0.13
CA LEU A 42 7.98 3.71 -0.54
C LEU A 42 6.72 4.15 -1.30
N ASP A 43 6.45 5.45 -1.35
CA ASP A 43 5.34 6.03 -2.11
C ASP A 43 5.67 6.17 -3.62
N THR A 44 6.09 5.06 -4.24
CA THR A 44 6.53 5.03 -5.65
C THR A 44 5.37 5.09 -6.64
N GLU A 45 4.15 4.72 -6.23
CA GLU A 45 2.97 4.82 -7.11
C GLU A 45 2.63 6.26 -7.52
N LYS A 46 2.80 7.22 -6.61
CA LYS A 46 2.63 8.64 -6.93
C LYS A 46 3.70 9.10 -7.91
N LEU A 47 4.96 8.72 -7.66
CA LEU A 47 6.08 9.03 -8.53
C LEU A 47 5.86 8.52 -9.95
N TYR A 48 5.43 7.27 -10.13
CA TYR A 48 5.12 6.74 -11.48
C TYR A 48 4.00 7.53 -12.16
N THR A 49 2.97 7.90 -11.41
CA THR A 49 1.85 8.69 -11.94
C THR A 49 2.31 10.08 -12.38
N GLU A 50 3.13 10.75 -11.56
CA GLU A 50 3.71 12.07 -11.86
C GLU A 50 4.65 12.02 -13.07
N VAL A 51 5.50 11.00 -13.16
CA VAL A 51 6.41 10.82 -14.30
C VAL A 51 5.60 10.64 -15.58
N THR A 52 4.62 9.73 -15.61
CA THR A 52 3.78 9.51 -16.78
C THR A 52 3.02 10.77 -17.18
N GLN A 53 2.45 11.49 -16.22
CA GLN A 53 1.78 12.76 -16.51
C GLN A 53 2.75 13.80 -17.08
N SER A 54 3.97 13.92 -16.52
CA SER A 54 4.98 14.86 -17.03
C SER A 54 5.45 14.56 -18.46
N ILE A 55 5.36 13.29 -18.90
CA ILE A 55 5.64 12.88 -20.28
C ILE A 55 4.45 13.20 -21.18
N ALA A 56 3.23 13.13 -20.65
CA ALA A 56 1.99 13.39 -21.38
C ALA A 56 1.70 14.90 -21.55
N ASP A 57 2.11 15.73 -20.59
CA ASP A 57 1.83 17.19 -20.55
C ASP A 57 2.23 17.94 -21.84
N PRO A 58 3.43 17.73 -22.43
CA PRO A 58 3.82 18.42 -23.67
C PRO A 58 2.93 18.09 -24.87
N TYR A 59 2.17 16.99 -24.82
CA TYR A 59 1.27 16.55 -25.87
C TYR A 59 -0.20 16.91 -25.59
N GLY A 60 -0.47 17.63 -24.48
CA GLY A 60 -1.82 17.98 -24.06
C GLY A 60 -2.67 16.76 -23.67
N LYS A 61 -2.03 15.67 -23.23
CA LYS A 61 -2.70 14.42 -22.86
C LYS A 61 -2.79 14.29 -21.35
N THR A 62 -3.86 13.69 -20.85
CA THR A 62 -4.07 13.45 -19.41
C THR A 62 -4.00 11.96 -19.13
N PHE A 63 -3.09 11.58 -18.23
CA PHE A 63 -3.01 10.23 -17.70
C PHE A 63 -4.09 10.04 -16.63
N THR A 64 -5.27 9.61 -17.07
CA THR A 64 -6.42 9.44 -16.19
C THR A 64 -6.29 8.20 -15.29
N TRP A 65 -7.14 8.14 -14.28
CA TRP A 65 -7.23 6.98 -13.39
C TRP A 65 -7.58 5.69 -14.15
N GLU A 66 -8.44 5.75 -15.16
CA GLU A 66 -8.83 4.60 -15.97
C GLU A 66 -7.63 4.03 -16.75
N ILE A 67 -6.81 4.91 -17.33
CA ILE A 67 -5.58 4.49 -18.02
C ILE A 67 -4.61 3.88 -17.00
N LYS A 68 -4.43 4.52 -15.84
CA LYS A 68 -3.60 3.97 -14.75
C LYS A 68 -4.06 2.57 -14.36
N GLN A 69 -5.35 2.35 -14.09
CA GLN A 69 -5.89 1.04 -13.73
C GLN A 69 -5.64 -0.01 -14.81
N SER A 70 -5.71 0.37 -16.09
CA SER A 70 -5.47 -0.56 -17.19
C SER A 70 -4.01 -1.06 -17.29
N VAL A 71 -3.06 -0.32 -16.71
CA VAL A 71 -1.63 -0.64 -16.76
C VAL A 71 -1.04 -1.11 -15.43
N MET A 72 -1.78 -1.01 -14.34
CA MET A 72 -1.37 -1.54 -13.04
C MET A 72 -1.18 -3.07 -13.10
N GLY A 73 -0.08 -3.54 -12.52
CA GLY A 73 0.29 -4.96 -12.50
C GLY A 73 0.91 -5.49 -13.80
N LEU A 74 0.96 -4.69 -14.87
CA LEU A 74 1.68 -5.04 -16.08
C LEU A 74 3.20 -4.91 -15.87
N GLN A 75 3.96 -5.72 -16.61
CA GLN A 75 5.41 -5.54 -16.72
C GLN A 75 5.73 -4.26 -17.52
N ARG A 76 6.97 -3.78 -17.40
CA ARG A 76 7.45 -2.50 -17.95
C ARG A 76 7.11 -2.30 -19.43
N ASP A 77 7.46 -3.24 -20.31
CA ASP A 77 7.29 -3.06 -21.75
C ASP A 77 5.82 -3.13 -22.19
N PRO A 78 4.99 -4.10 -21.70
CA PRO A 78 3.55 -4.07 -21.92
C PRO A 78 2.86 -2.81 -21.40
N ALA A 79 3.27 -2.31 -20.22
CA ALA A 79 2.74 -1.06 -19.67
C ALA A 79 3.07 0.13 -20.55
N ALA A 80 4.33 0.25 -21.01
CA ALA A 80 4.75 1.32 -21.91
C ALA A 80 3.95 1.32 -23.22
N ALA A 81 3.79 0.15 -23.84
CA ALA A 81 2.99 0.00 -25.05
C ALA A 81 1.52 0.40 -24.83
N ALA A 82 0.94 0.01 -23.69
CA ALA A 82 -0.42 0.39 -23.33
C ALA A 82 -0.57 1.90 -23.09
N ILE A 83 0.38 2.55 -22.40
CA ILE A 83 0.36 3.99 -22.13
C ILE A 83 0.50 4.79 -23.42
N VAL A 84 1.51 4.49 -24.25
CA VAL A 84 1.74 5.16 -25.54
C VAL A 84 0.50 5.06 -26.42
N LYS A 85 -0.12 3.87 -26.48
CA LYS A 85 -1.35 3.65 -27.24
C LYS A 85 -2.55 4.39 -26.66
N ALA A 86 -2.75 4.35 -25.35
CA ALA A 86 -3.93 4.96 -24.70
C ALA A 86 -3.90 6.49 -24.77
N LEU A 87 -2.70 7.08 -24.68
CA LEU A 87 -2.51 8.53 -24.77
C LEU A 87 -2.26 9.00 -26.21
N ASP A 88 -2.05 8.08 -27.16
CA ASP A 88 -1.70 8.39 -28.55
C ASP A 88 -0.49 9.34 -28.61
N LEU A 89 0.59 8.92 -27.95
CA LEU A 89 1.84 9.69 -27.88
C LEU A 89 2.65 9.52 -29.17
N PRO A 90 3.27 10.59 -29.70
CA PRO A 90 4.11 10.53 -30.90
C PRO A 90 5.52 10.04 -30.57
N MET A 91 5.63 8.89 -29.91
CA MET A 91 6.89 8.21 -29.57
C MET A 91 6.69 6.70 -29.55
N THR A 92 7.77 5.93 -29.67
CA THR A 92 7.68 4.47 -29.54
C THR A 92 7.60 4.05 -28.06
N PRO A 93 7.09 2.84 -27.76
CA PRO A 93 7.16 2.29 -26.41
C PRO A 93 8.59 2.25 -25.84
N GLU A 94 9.60 1.98 -26.68
CA GLU A 94 11.00 1.95 -26.29
C GLU A 94 11.52 3.34 -25.89
N GLU A 95 11.17 4.38 -26.66
CA GLU A 95 11.50 5.78 -26.34
C GLU A 95 10.83 6.20 -25.02
N TYR A 96 9.55 5.86 -24.85
CA TYR A 96 8.83 6.10 -23.61
C TYR A 96 9.51 5.43 -22.41
N VAL A 97 9.95 4.17 -22.57
CA VAL A 97 10.68 3.43 -21.54
C VAL A 97 11.97 4.14 -21.16
N GLN A 98 12.74 4.65 -22.12
CA GLN A 98 13.97 5.38 -21.85
C GLN A 98 13.70 6.67 -21.06
N VAL A 99 12.77 7.51 -21.54
CA VAL A 99 12.43 8.80 -20.92
C VAL A 99 11.85 8.61 -19.52
N SER A 100 10.92 7.66 -19.34
CA SER A 100 10.32 7.37 -18.04
C SER A 100 11.36 6.86 -17.05
N THR A 101 12.29 6.02 -17.47
CA THR A 101 13.33 5.47 -16.58
C THR A 101 14.30 6.54 -16.10
N GLU A 102 14.71 7.45 -16.98
CA GLU A 102 15.56 8.56 -16.60
C GLU A 102 14.87 9.47 -15.57
N LYS A 103 13.60 9.83 -15.81
CA LYS A 103 12.80 10.64 -14.88
C LYS A 103 12.56 9.92 -13.55
N ILE A 104 12.25 8.62 -13.58
CA ILE A 104 12.08 7.81 -12.36
C ILE A 104 13.38 7.81 -11.56
N ASN A 105 14.53 7.56 -12.19
CA ASN A 105 15.82 7.55 -11.50
C ASN A 105 16.17 8.91 -10.86
N GLN A 106 15.82 10.01 -11.52
CA GLN A 106 16.01 11.37 -10.97
C GLN A 106 15.13 11.63 -9.75
N LEU A 107 13.92 11.05 -9.68
CA LEU A 107 12.98 11.25 -8.58
C LEU A 107 13.13 10.22 -7.46
N MET A 108 13.59 9.00 -7.77
CA MET A 108 13.74 7.90 -6.81
C MET A 108 14.75 8.23 -5.71
N SER A 109 15.76 9.04 -6.00
CA SER A 109 16.70 9.57 -5.00
C SER A 109 16.01 10.45 -3.93
N ASN A 110 14.80 10.94 -4.21
CA ASN A 110 13.97 11.74 -3.31
C ASN A 110 12.74 10.97 -2.78
N ALA A 111 12.62 9.66 -3.07
CA ALA A 111 11.46 8.88 -2.65
C ALA A 111 11.35 8.84 -1.12
N GLN A 112 10.15 9.16 -0.62
CA GLN A 112 9.87 9.17 0.82
C GLN A 112 9.34 7.82 1.29
N LEU A 113 9.70 7.46 2.53
CA LEU A 113 9.09 6.33 3.21
C LEU A 113 7.60 6.55 3.41
N MET A 114 6.81 5.48 3.27
CA MET A 114 5.39 5.56 3.57
C MET A 114 5.14 5.81 5.07
N PRO A 115 4.06 6.54 5.41
CA PRO A 115 3.69 6.80 6.80
C PRO A 115 3.57 5.49 7.59
N GLY A 116 4.17 5.44 8.78
CA GLY A 116 4.11 4.29 9.68
C GLY A 116 5.19 3.23 9.47
N ILE A 117 5.94 3.24 8.36
CA ILE A 117 7.08 2.34 8.14
C ILE A 117 8.20 2.50 9.18
N PRO A 118 8.63 3.72 9.56
CA PRO A 118 9.62 3.88 10.62
C PRO A 118 9.19 3.28 11.96
N THR A 119 7.90 3.43 12.29
CA THR A 119 7.31 2.86 13.51
C THR A 119 7.19 1.34 13.43
N PHE A 120 6.81 0.82 12.26
CA PHE A 120 6.63 -0.61 12.01
C PHE A 120 7.96 -1.38 12.00
N LEU A 121 9.00 -0.84 11.36
CA LEU A 121 10.34 -1.46 11.35
C LEU A 121 11.06 -1.31 12.71
N GLY A 122 10.73 -0.27 13.48
CA GLY A 122 11.22 -0.11 14.86
C GLY A 122 10.53 -1.01 15.87
N ALA A 123 9.43 -1.68 15.50
CA ALA A 123 8.73 -2.59 16.38
C ALA A 123 9.55 -3.88 16.57
N ARG A 124 9.92 -4.18 17.81
CA ARG A 124 10.51 -5.49 18.14
C ARG A 124 9.42 -6.56 18.08
N PHE A 125 9.45 -7.35 17.03
CA PHE A 125 8.67 -8.59 16.94
C PHE A 125 9.33 -9.63 17.84
N GLY A 126 8.73 -9.88 19.02
CA GLY A 126 9.17 -10.86 20.02
C GLY A 126 8.47 -12.21 19.89
#